data_AF-A0A2E3DUP3-F1
#
_entry.id   AF-A0A2E3DUP3-F1
#
_cell.length_a   1.000
_cell.length_b   1.000
_cell.length_c   1.000
_cell.angle_alpha   90.00
_cell.angle_beta   90.00
_cell.angle_gamma   90.00
#
_symmetry.space_group_name_H-M   'P 1'
#
loop_
_entity.id
_entity.type
_entity.pdbx_description
1 polymer ?
#
loop_
_entity_poly.entity_id
_entity_poly.type
_entity_poly.pdbx_seq_one_letter_code
_entity_poly.pdbx_strand_id
1 'polypeptide(L)'
;MHQSFGSLGNNRTVIDTIHFPDSNMGYSEIIMEVNLECPNGGCDPWDRKAKISVKHIDEWFEIGRYVTPYGVGCGWVFDVTDYRSLLQGEVSLKSYIDTWVRPGWLVTIKFNFISGVPEYPYTVIRNIWNDDYIVYGDETNPVNIPSITEYIPSDVENISLRMITTGHGQGNTDNAAEFSYRIHDIYINGEIGFSHDFWRDDCASNQCSPQNGTWQYDRAGFCPGDKVFFEDFNLTGYAPNGGIMTLDYVLEDYINYCSPNNPACVDGSTCSQCNYNNSGHTEPFYYLGSHLVIHTESYHSNADTYFQIIDQDSSDEYIELYLENYIPIYGFQLMIDLNDLEGVDLTNIEFENVNGGRAEDAGWTIGINDSGMVIGLAQETGLPIAEGEGILTMMLWNIQDYPQMFGSITISDLNVSGYFGAQVSSEIGVPLEINSILNTNQSNLLPIETKLYSAYPNPFNPNVKISFDIFKESNVQLSIFDVQGKKIDSLIKSKNMKPGNYIFEWDGSKYSSGMYFYTLQTDYFIQTNKMILIK
;
A
#
# COMPACT_ATOMS: atom_id res chain seq x y z
N MET A 1 -25.84 -14.48 -1.52
CA MET A 1 -26.83 -13.38 -1.41
C MET A 1 -27.80 -13.37 -2.60
N HIS A 2 -28.92 -12.65 -2.50
CA HIS A 2 -29.90 -12.48 -3.61
C HIS A 2 -29.98 -11.00 -4.02
N GLN A 3 -29.40 -10.62 -5.17
CA GLN A 3 -29.41 -9.24 -5.66
C GLN A 3 -30.51 -9.00 -6.69
N SER A 4 -31.35 -7.98 -6.46
CA SER A 4 -32.49 -7.66 -7.33
C SER A 4 -32.98 -6.23 -7.12
N PHE A 5 -33.83 -5.75 -8.03
CA PHE A 5 -34.49 -4.45 -7.92
C PHE A 5 -35.98 -4.56 -8.30
N GLY A 6 -36.85 -3.91 -7.54
CA GLY A 6 -38.26 -3.79 -7.88
C GLY A 6 -39.16 -3.47 -6.68
N SER A 7 -40.42 -3.89 -6.77
CA SER A 7 -41.45 -3.56 -5.77
C SER A 7 -41.20 -4.08 -4.35
N LEU A 8 -40.32 -5.06 -4.18
CA LEU A 8 -39.92 -5.58 -2.87
C LEU A 8 -38.68 -4.90 -2.27
N GLY A 9 -38.08 -3.95 -2.99
CA GLY A 9 -36.91 -3.20 -2.53
C GLY A 9 -35.80 -3.11 -3.56
N ASN A 10 -34.75 -2.37 -3.20
CA ASN A 10 -33.51 -2.25 -3.93
C ASN A 10 -32.43 -3.05 -3.19
N ASN A 11 -32.13 -4.25 -3.66
CA ASN A 11 -31.08 -5.11 -3.12
C ASN A 11 -29.92 -5.27 -4.13
N ARG A 12 -29.61 -4.23 -4.91
CA ARG A 12 -28.50 -4.23 -5.87
C ARG A 12 -27.14 -4.29 -5.18
N THR A 13 -27.04 -3.68 -4.00
CA THR A 13 -25.84 -3.69 -3.16
C THR A 13 -26.11 -4.53 -1.93
N VAL A 14 -25.20 -5.44 -1.62
CA VAL A 14 -25.20 -6.18 -0.35
C VAL A 14 -23.81 -6.05 0.25
N ILE A 15 -23.77 -5.67 1.53
CA ILE A 15 -22.55 -5.52 2.31
C ILE A 15 -22.64 -6.53 3.46
N ASP A 16 -21.56 -7.27 3.68
CA ASP A 16 -21.42 -8.21 4.78
C ASP A 16 -20.02 -8.10 5.39
N THR A 17 -19.87 -8.42 6.67
CA THR A 17 -18.55 -8.42 7.34
C THR A 17 -18.02 -9.85 7.36
N ILE A 18 -16.83 -10.03 6.78
CA ILE A 18 -16.16 -11.32 6.69
C ILE A 18 -14.94 -11.29 7.60
N HIS A 19 -14.73 -12.36 8.37
CA HIS A 19 -13.53 -12.55 9.15
C HIS A 19 -12.53 -13.41 8.37
N PHE A 20 -11.51 -12.76 7.81
CA PHE A 20 -10.37 -13.38 7.16
C PHE A 20 -9.32 -13.81 8.21
N PRO A 21 -8.30 -14.60 7.83
CA PRO A 21 -7.17 -14.87 8.73
C PRO A 21 -6.56 -13.57 9.27
N ASP A 22 -6.12 -13.56 10.52
CA ASP A 22 -5.48 -12.39 11.13
C ASP A 22 -4.09 -12.09 10.52
N SER A 23 -3.49 -13.06 9.82
CA SER A 23 -2.23 -12.88 9.11
C SER A 23 -2.23 -13.67 7.81
N ASN A 24 -1.70 -13.02 6.77
CA ASN A 24 -1.60 -13.58 5.42
C ASN A 24 -0.19 -14.10 5.06
N MET A 25 0.76 -14.07 6.01
CA MET A 25 2.16 -14.47 5.79
C MET A 25 2.34 -15.97 5.47
N GLY A 26 1.36 -16.81 5.81
CA GLY A 26 1.39 -18.26 5.59
C GLY A 26 0.73 -18.72 4.28
N TYR A 27 0.32 -17.80 3.41
CA TYR A 27 -0.38 -18.11 2.17
C TYR A 27 0.35 -17.54 0.96
N SER A 28 0.61 -18.39 -0.03
CA SER A 28 1.23 -17.96 -1.29
C SER A 28 0.25 -17.22 -2.19
N GLU A 29 -1.00 -17.66 -2.23
CA GLU A 29 -2.04 -17.14 -3.11
C GLU A 29 -3.37 -16.94 -2.37
N ILE A 30 -4.14 -15.95 -2.80
CA ILE A 30 -5.51 -15.69 -2.34
C ILE A 30 -6.41 -15.63 -3.58
N ILE A 31 -7.31 -16.60 -3.69
CA ILE A 31 -8.18 -16.76 -4.87
C ILE A 31 -9.63 -16.49 -4.50
N MET A 32 -10.27 -15.56 -5.21
CA MET A 32 -11.69 -15.26 -5.08
C MET A 32 -12.49 -15.93 -6.21
N GLU A 33 -13.45 -16.78 -5.86
CA GLU A 33 -14.43 -17.36 -6.77
C GLU A 33 -15.77 -16.62 -6.64
N VAL A 34 -16.32 -16.16 -7.76
CA VAL A 34 -17.65 -15.54 -7.83
C VAL A 34 -18.55 -16.39 -8.71
N ASN A 35 -19.71 -16.81 -8.19
CA ASN A 35 -20.68 -17.62 -8.91
C ASN A 35 -22.05 -16.93 -8.92
N LEU A 36 -22.67 -16.87 -10.10
CA LEU A 36 -24.03 -16.42 -10.37
C LEU A 36 -24.93 -17.59 -10.70
N GLU A 37 -26.06 -17.67 -10.01
CA GLU A 37 -27.13 -18.61 -10.31
C GLU A 37 -28.44 -17.88 -10.60
N CYS A 38 -29.27 -18.50 -11.42
CA CYS A 38 -30.58 -17.95 -11.74
C CYS A 38 -31.61 -18.40 -10.69
N PRO A 39 -32.29 -17.46 -10.01
CA PRO A 39 -33.40 -17.79 -9.13
C PRO A 39 -34.51 -18.59 -9.83
N ASN A 40 -35.42 -19.15 -9.03
CA ASN A 40 -36.66 -19.74 -9.57
C ASN A 40 -37.41 -18.71 -10.43
N GLY A 41 -37.63 -19.05 -11.71
CA GLY A 41 -38.26 -18.16 -12.69
C GLY A 41 -37.30 -17.45 -13.65
N GLY A 42 -35.99 -17.72 -13.57
CA GLY A 42 -34.96 -17.12 -14.43
C GLY A 42 -34.13 -16.08 -13.68
N CYS A 43 -33.21 -15.44 -14.38
CA CYS A 43 -32.34 -14.35 -13.87
C CYS A 43 -32.57 -13.07 -14.70
N ASP A 44 -31.86 -11.99 -14.36
CA ASP A 44 -31.86 -10.77 -15.19
C ASP A 44 -31.44 -11.14 -16.63
N PRO A 45 -32.27 -10.85 -17.65
CA PRO A 45 -31.95 -11.22 -19.02
C PRO A 45 -30.87 -10.33 -19.63
N TRP A 46 -30.49 -9.24 -18.97
CA TRP A 46 -29.52 -8.27 -19.45
C TRP A 46 -28.13 -8.48 -18.83
N ASP A 47 -27.12 -8.08 -19.58
CA ASP A 47 -25.76 -7.93 -19.14
C ASP A 47 -25.60 -6.69 -18.26
N ARG A 48 -25.33 -6.92 -16.97
CA ARG A 48 -25.22 -5.88 -15.96
C ARG A 48 -23.77 -5.76 -15.53
N LYS A 49 -23.30 -4.52 -15.41
CA LYS A 49 -22.07 -4.24 -14.67
C LYS A 49 -22.20 -4.75 -13.22
N ALA A 50 -21.11 -5.29 -12.71
CA ALA A 50 -21.02 -5.75 -11.36
C ALA A 50 -19.59 -5.60 -10.81
N LYS A 51 -19.48 -5.32 -9.52
CA LYS A 51 -18.19 -5.22 -8.83
C LYS A 51 -18.24 -5.78 -7.43
N ILE A 52 -17.11 -6.36 -7.01
CA ILE A 52 -16.81 -6.79 -5.66
C ILE A 52 -15.75 -5.86 -5.09
N SER A 53 -16.00 -5.33 -3.90
CA SER A 53 -15.09 -4.41 -3.24
C SER A 53 -14.93 -4.77 -1.77
N VAL A 54 -13.76 -4.46 -1.20
CA VAL A 54 -13.52 -4.55 0.25
C VAL A 54 -13.33 -3.16 0.83
N LYS A 55 -13.74 -2.98 2.09
CA LYS A 55 -13.60 -1.71 2.79
C LYS A 55 -12.32 -1.68 3.61
N HIS A 56 -11.54 -0.61 3.47
CA HIS A 56 -10.37 -0.34 4.29
C HIS A 56 -10.27 1.17 4.53
N ILE A 57 -10.10 1.57 5.80
CA ILE A 57 -10.02 2.97 6.27
C ILE A 57 -11.03 3.90 5.57
N ASP A 58 -12.31 3.55 5.69
CA ASP A 58 -13.45 4.27 5.08
C ASP A 58 -13.55 4.32 3.55
N GLU A 59 -12.58 3.75 2.83
CA GLU A 59 -12.61 3.63 1.38
C GLU A 59 -13.00 2.21 0.90
N TRP A 60 -13.47 2.12 -0.34
CA TRP A 60 -13.80 0.84 -0.98
C TRP A 60 -12.82 0.55 -2.11
N PHE A 61 -12.09 -0.55 -1.98
CA PHE A 61 -11.14 -1.04 -2.99
C PHE A 61 -11.81 -2.08 -3.86
N GLU A 62 -11.77 -1.88 -5.18
CA GLU A 62 -12.34 -2.84 -6.12
C GLU A 62 -11.38 -4.02 -6.33
N ILE A 63 -11.80 -5.21 -5.92
CA ILE A 63 -10.97 -6.43 -6.01
C ILE A 63 -11.45 -7.39 -7.10
N GLY A 64 -12.52 -7.02 -7.82
CA GLY A 64 -13.00 -7.77 -8.96
C GLY A 64 -14.20 -7.11 -9.62
N ARG A 65 -14.21 -7.10 -10.95
CA ARG A 65 -15.32 -6.61 -11.78
C ARG A 65 -15.70 -7.67 -12.79
N TYR A 66 -16.99 -7.74 -13.08
CA TYR A 66 -17.53 -8.64 -14.09
C TYR A 66 -18.78 -8.02 -14.72
N VAL A 67 -19.13 -8.54 -15.89
CA VAL A 67 -20.41 -8.22 -16.53
C VAL A 67 -21.25 -9.48 -16.55
N THR A 68 -22.46 -9.41 -15.99
CA THR A 68 -23.34 -10.57 -15.93
C THR A 68 -23.63 -11.08 -17.34
N PRO A 69 -23.78 -12.40 -17.55
CA PRO A 69 -24.19 -12.93 -18.83
C PRO A 69 -25.67 -12.61 -19.12
N TYR A 70 -26.08 -12.73 -20.37
CA TYR A 70 -27.49 -12.56 -20.77
C TYR A 70 -28.34 -13.76 -20.33
N GLY A 71 -28.93 -13.68 -19.13
CA GLY A 71 -30.00 -14.58 -18.68
C GLY A 71 -29.60 -16.03 -18.42
N VAL A 72 -28.31 -16.29 -18.14
CA VAL A 72 -27.78 -17.61 -17.77
C VAL A 72 -26.91 -17.51 -16.51
N GLY A 73 -26.76 -18.59 -15.75
CA GLY A 73 -25.81 -18.61 -14.62
C GLY A 73 -24.36 -18.77 -15.12
N CYS A 74 -23.39 -18.27 -14.35
CA CYS A 74 -21.96 -18.48 -14.65
C CYS A 74 -21.07 -18.21 -13.43
N GLY A 75 -19.76 -18.39 -13.54
CA GLY A 75 -18.82 -18.04 -12.49
C GLY A 75 -17.41 -17.74 -12.99
N TRP A 76 -16.63 -17.07 -12.16
CA TRP A 76 -15.30 -16.58 -12.49
C TRP A 76 -14.36 -16.73 -11.30
N VAL A 77 -13.07 -16.83 -11.61
CA VAL A 77 -11.98 -16.89 -10.64
C VAL A 77 -11.14 -15.63 -10.80
N PHE A 78 -10.92 -14.94 -9.69
CA PHE A 78 -10.05 -13.77 -9.57
C PHE A 78 -8.86 -14.15 -8.70
N ASP A 79 -7.66 -13.87 -9.19
CA ASP A 79 -6.50 -13.83 -8.32
C ASP A 79 -6.52 -12.47 -7.63
N VAL A 80 -6.61 -12.50 -6.30
CA VAL A 80 -6.66 -11.29 -5.46
C VAL A 80 -5.49 -11.26 -4.48
N THR A 81 -4.41 -11.97 -4.80
CA THR A 81 -3.22 -12.13 -3.95
C THR A 81 -2.55 -10.81 -3.59
N ASP A 82 -2.54 -9.84 -4.49
CA ASP A 82 -1.99 -8.50 -4.22
C ASP A 82 -2.78 -7.74 -3.15
N TYR A 83 -4.08 -8.01 -3.01
CA TYR A 83 -4.93 -7.33 -2.02
C TYR A 83 -4.80 -7.93 -0.61
N ARG A 84 -3.76 -8.75 -0.36
CA ARG A 84 -3.51 -9.42 0.92
C ARG A 84 -3.50 -8.50 2.13
N SER A 85 -3.01 -7.27 2.00
CA SER A 85 -2.97 -6.30 3.09
C SER A 85 -4.37 -5.78 3.48
N LEU A 86 -5.34 -5.90 2.56
CA LEU A 86 -6.74 -5.54 2.77
C LEU A 86 -7.63 -6.73 3.18
N LEU A 87 -7.11 -7.96 3.11
CA LEU A 87 -7.86 -9.21 3.31
C LEU A 87 -7.44 -9.93 4.60
N GLN A 88 -7.36 -9.20 5.72
CA GLN A 88 -6.97 -9.72 7.03
C GLN A 88 -7.93 -9.25 8.13
N GLY A 89 -8.19 -10.12 9.11
CA GLY A 89 -9.11 -9.82 10.21
C GLY A 89 -10.56 -9.55 9.75
N GLU A 90 -11.26 -8.64 10.42
CA GLU A 90 -12.64 -8.27 10.06
C GLU A 90 -12.68 -7.24 8.92
N VAL A 91 -13.24 -7.64 7.78
CA VAL A 91 -13.29 -6.81 6.57
C VAL A 91 -14.73 -6.74 6.05
N SER A 92 -15.22 -5.54 5.76
CA SER A 92 -16.49 -5.37 5.08
C SER A 92 -16.34 -5.67 3.58
N LEU A 93 -17.10 -6.64 3.08
CA LEU A 93 -17.18 -7.02 1.67
C LEU A 93 -18.47 -6.48 1.07
N LYS A 94 -18.37 -5.81 -0.08
CA LYS A 94 -19.49 -5.28 -0.85
C LYS A 94 -19.56 -5.99 -2.19
N SER A 95 -20.74 -6.53 -2.50
CA SER A 95 -21.10 -6.93 -3.86
C SER A 95 -22.14 -5.96 -4.39
N TYR A 96 -21.97 -5.56 -5.64
CA TYR A 96 -22.92 -4.73 -6.37
C TYR A 96 -23.17 -5.31 -7.77
N ILE A 97 -24.45 -5.42 -8.15
CA ILE A 97 -24.87 -5.65 -9.54
C ILE A 97 -25.88 -4.58 -9.92
N ASP A 98 -25.73 -3.95 -11.08
CA ASP A 98 -26.68 -2.95 -11.57
C ASP A 98 -27.95 -3.55 -12.19
N THR A 99 -28.56 -4.50 -11.49
CA THR A 99 -29.79 -5.16 -11.91
C THR A 99 -31.00 -4.27 -11.63
N TRP A 100 -31.87 -4.09 -12.62
CA TRP A 100 -33.07 -3.25 -12.52
C TRP A 100 -34.37 -4.07 -12.52
N VAL A 101 -34.25 -5.38 -12.30
CA VAL A 101 -35.37 -6.32 -12.43
C VAL A 101 -35.43 -7.31 -11.27
N ARG A 102 -36.53 -8.05 -11.24
CA ARG A 102 -36.74 -9.22 -10.39
C ARG A 102 -36.99 -10.44 -11.30
N PRO A 103 -36.42 -11.63 -11.01
CA PRO A 103 -35.77 -11.98 -9.75
C PRO A 103 -34.29 -11.60 -9.64
N GLY A 104 -33.62 -11.09 -10.67
CA GLY A 104 -32.21 -10.67 -10.56
C GLY A 104 -31.27 -11.87 -10.48
N TRP A 105 -30.36 -11.90 -9.49
CA TRP A 105 -29.27 -12.89 -9.40
C TRP A 105 -29.11 -13.48 -8.00
N LEU A 106 -28.79 -14.76 -7.91
CA LEU A 106 -28.19 -15.34 -6.71
C LEU A 106 -26.67 -15.29 -6.87
N VAL A 107 -25.97 -14.75 -5.88
CA VAL A 107 -24.51 -14.57 -5.92
C VAL A 107 -23.85 -15.30 -4.76
N THR A 108 -22.81 -16.06 -5.06
CA THR A 108 -21.94 -16.74 -4.10
C THR A 108 -20.52 -16.25 -4.32
N ILE A 109 -19.86 -15.80 -3.24
CA ILE A 109 -18.46 -15.38 -3.26
C ILE A 109 -17.71 -16.26 -2.27
N LYS A 110 -16.58 -16.81 -2.69
CA LYS A 110 -15.73 -17.68 -1.87
C LYS A 110 -14.28 -17.25 -2.00
N PHE A 111 -13.57 -17.18 -0.89
CA PHE A 111 -12.12 -16.95 -0.87
C PHE A 111 -11.41 -18.26 -0.51
N ASN A 112 -10.36 -18.59 -1.25
CA ASN A 112 -9.47 -19.70 -0.95
C ASN A 112 -8.08 -19.13 -0.64
N PHE A 113 -7.59 -19.40 0.57
CA PHE A 113 -6.24 -19.06 0.99
C PHE A 113 -5.35 -20.29 0.82
N ILE A 114 -4.41 -20.22 -0.12
CA ILE A 114 -3.57 -21.36 -0.51
C ILE A 114 -2.28 -21.30 0.30
N SER A 115 -2.06 -22.30 1.15
CA SER A 115 -0.89 -22.34 2.03
C SER A 115 0.42 -22.40 1.24
N GLY A 116 1.37 -21.55 1.62
CA GLY A 116 2.66 -21.45 0.95
C GLY A 116 3.47 -20.27 1.47
N VAL A 117 4.66 -20.08 0.89
CA VAL A 117 5.48 -18.88 1.14
C VAL A 117 5.09 -17.86 0.08
N PRO A 118 4.63 -16.65 0.45
CA PRO A 118 4.32 -15.63 -0.53
C PRO A 118 5.57 -15.11 -1.22
N GLU A 119 5.44 -14.80 -2.51
CA GLU A 119 6.48 -14.10 -3.27
C GLU A 119 6.69 -12.69 -2.70
N TYR A 120 5.60 -11.95 -2.51
CA TYR A 120 5.58 -10.63 -1.88
C TYR A 120 4.78 -10.68 -0.58
N PRO A 121 5.43 -10.81 0.58
CA PRO A 121 4.74 -10.85 1.88
C PRO A 121 4.06 -9.53 2.23
N TYR A 122 4.68 -8.40 1.87
CA TYR A 122 4.20 -7.05 2.14
C TYR A 122 3.71 -6.41 0.85
N THR A 123 2.52 -5.83 0.89
CA THR A 123 1.91 -5.19 -0.28
C THR A 123 1.10 -3.98 0.18
N VAL A 124 1.34 -2.85 -0.45
CA VAL A 124 0.55 -1.63 -0.30
C VAL A 124 -0.36 -1.49 -1.51
N ILE A 125 -1.63 -1.19 -1.27
CA ILE A 125 -2.65 -0.93 -2.28
C ILE A 125 -3.17 0.49 -2.08
N ARG A 126 -2.99 1.34 -3.10
CA ARG A 126 -3.48 2.73 -3.10
C ARG A 126 -4.56 2.90 -4.16
N ASN A 127 -5.67 3.54 -3.82
CA ASN A 127 -6.68 3.97 -4.80
C ASN A 127 -6.14 5.16 -5.59
N ILE A 128 -6.23 5.12 -6.92
CA ILE A 128 -5.72 6.21 -7.79
C ILE A 128 -6.88 6.95 -8.45
N TRP A 129 -7.52 6.33 -9.44
CA TRP A 129 -8.73 6.82 -10.10
C TRP A 129 -9.84 5.79 -10.01
N ASN A 130 -10.99 6.18 -9.45
CA ASN A 130 -12.13 5.29 -9.18
C ASN A 130 -13.48 5.96 -9.53
N ASP A 131 -13.56 6.52 -10.74
CA ASP A 131 -14.75 7.18 -11.25
C ASP A 131 -15.68 6.21 -11.99
N ASP A 132 -16.91 6.08 -11.48
CA ASP A 132 -17.92 5.22 -12.07
C ASP A 132 -18.64 5.85 -13.29
N TYR A 133 -18.30 7.08 -13.70
CA TYR A 133 -18.97 7.75 -14.83
C TYR A 133 -18.16 8.92 -15.41
N ILE A 134 -17.21 8.62 -16.30
CA ILE A 134 -16.45 9.64 -17.04
C ILE A 134 -17.09 9.84 -18.41
N VAL A 135 -17.82 10.94 -18.61
CA VAL A 135 -18.44 11.29 -19.90
C VAL A 135 -17.37 11.45 -20.98
N TYR A 136 -17.61 10.91 -22.17
CA TYR A 136 -16.62 10.85 -23.24
C TYR A 136 -17.08 11.53 -24.54
N GLY A 137 -16.41 12.61 -24.93
CA GLY A 137 -16.66 13.32 -26.20
C GLY A 137 -17.81 14.34 -26.17
N ASP A 138 -18.21 14.81 -24.99
CA ASP A 138 -19.06 15.98 -24.83
C ASP A 138 -18.21 17.25 -24.60
N GLU A 139 -18.13 18.13 -25.60
CA GLU A 139 -17.35 19.38 -25.51
C GLU A 139 -17.88 20.35 -24.44
N THR A 140 -19.14 20.22 -24.01
CA THR A 140 -19.72 21.04 -22.94
C THR A 140 -19.36 20.54 -21.55
N ASN A 141 -18.90 19.28 -21.46
CA ASN A 141 -18.46 18.62 -20.25
C ASN A 141 -17.12 17.91 -20.49
N PRO A 142 -16.01 18.67 -20.61
CA PRO A 142 -14.71 18.09 -20.91
C PRO A 142 -14.26 17.12 -19.82
N VAL A 143 -13.59 16.04 -20.24
CA VAL A 143 -13.02 15.03 -19.36
C VAL A 143 -12.07 15.70 -18.37
N ASN A 144 -12.22 15.39 -17.08
CA ASN A 144 -11.35 15.86 -16.02
C ASN A 144 -10.95 14.67 -15.13
N ILE A 145 -9.82 14.05 -15.44
CA ILE A 145 -9.20 13.01 -14.63
C ILE A 145 -8.02 13.68 -13.90
N PRO A 146 -8.00 13.71 -12.56
CA PRO A 146 -6.99 14.45 -11.83
C PRO A 146 -5.61 13.81 -11.97
N SER A 147 -4.56 14.63 -12.03
CA SER A 147 -3.18 14.17 -11.85
C SER A 147 -2.99 13.67 -10.42
N ILE A 148 -2.29 12.56 -10.25
CA ILE A 148 -2.02 11.94 -8.95
C ILE A 148 -0.53 12.03 -8.65
N THR A 149 -0.17 12.35 -7.42
CA THR A 149 1.20 12.33 -6.90
C THR A 149 1.24 11.37 -5.72
N GLU A 150 2.11 10.38 -5.77
CA GLU A 150 2.24 9.37 -4.72
C GLU A 150 3.70 9.25 -4.27
N TYR A 151 3.90 9.09 -2.98
CA TYR A 151 5.18 8.71 -2.40
C TYR A 151 5.42 7.20 -2.56
N ILE A 152 6.67 6.85 -2.85
CA ILE A 152 7.11 5.49 -3.06
C ILE A 152 8.02 5.09 -1.89
N PRO A 153 7.68 4.04 -1.13
CA PRO A 153 8.50 3.52 -0.05
C PRO A 153 9.96 3.31 -0.44
N SER A 154 10.89 3.49 0.51
CA SER A 154 12.32 3.43 0.21
C SER A 154 12.81 2.01 -0.10
N ASP A 155 12.09 1.01 0.39
CA ASP A 155 12.37 -0.43 0.25
C ASP A 155 11.45 -1.10 -0.80
N VAL A 156 10.89 -0.32 -1.74
CA VAL A 156 10.08 -0.87 -2.84
C VAL A 156 10.88 -1.88 -3.67
N GLU A 157 10.31 -3.06 -3.86
CA GLU A 157 10.83 -4.13 -4.72
C GLU A 157 10.17 -4.10 -6.10
N ASN A 158 8.85 -3.93 -6.13
CA ASN A 158 8.05 -3.86 -7.34
C ASN A 158 6.90 -2.85 -7.17
N ILE A 159 6.52 -2.20 -8.26
CA ILE A 159 5.36 -1.33 -8.29
C ILE A 159 4.68 -1.44 -9.65
N SER A 160 3.35 -1.54 -9.63
CA SER A 160 2.53 -1.58 -10.83
C SER A 160 1.29 -0.70 -10.69
N LEU A 161 0.90 -0.04 -11.77
CA LEU A 161 -0.41 0.59 -11.90
C LEU A 161 -1.37 -0.43 -12.49
N ARG A 162 -2.34 -0.86 -11.69
CA ARG A 162 -3.43 -1.74 -12.08
C ARG A 162 -4.59 -0.94 -12.63
N MET A 163 -5.00 -1.21 -13.86
CA MET A 163 -6.14 -0.58 -14.51
C MET A 163 -7.32 -1.56 -14.66
N ILE A 164 -8.53 -1.04 -14.41
CA ILE A 164 -9.81 -1.75 -14.50
C ILE A 164 -10.79 -0.83 -15.25
N THR A 165 -10.60 -0.68 -16.56
CA THR A 165 -11.36 0.26 -17.38
C THR A 165 -12.35 -0.46 -18.28
N THR A 166 -13.57 0.08 -18.41
CA THR A 166 -14.58 -0.43 -19.35
C THR A 166 -15.34 0.72 -19.99
N GLY A 167 -15.55 0.69 -21.31
CA GLY A 167 -16.32 1.68 -22.06
C GLY A 167 -17.80 1.29 -22.17
N HIS A 168 -18.70 2.27 -22.06
CA HIS A 168 -20.15 2.06 -22.08
C HIS A 168 -20.85 3.11 -22.94
N GLY A 169 -22.07 2.79 -23.34
CA GLY A 169 -22.86 3.65 -24.22
C GLY A 169 -22.86 3.15 -25.66
N GLN A 170 -23.93 3.48 -26.38
CA GLN A 170 -24.15 3.01 -27.75
C GLN A 170 -24.99 4.00 -28.56
N GLY A 171 -24.98 3.84 -29.88
CA GLY A 171 -25.72 4.68 -30.82
C GLY A 171 -25.05 6.03 -31.13
N ASN A 172 -23.81 6.22 -30.67
CA ASN A 172 -23.03 7.45 -30.82
C ASN A 172 -22.15 7.44 -32.09
N THR A 173 -21.38 8.51 -32.29
CA THR A 173 -20.31 8.52 -33.29
C THR A 173 -19.36 7.35 -33.02
N ASP A 174 -19.02 6.58 -34.06
CA ASP A 174 -18.26 5.32 -33.98
C ASP A 174 -18.81 4.28 -33.00
N ASN A 175 -20.08 4.42 -32.58
CA ASN A 175 -20.72 3.61 -31.55
C ASN A 175 -19.98 3.60 -30.20
N ALA A 176 -19.35 4.73 -29.84
CA ALA A 176 -18.68 4.89 -28.56
C ALA A 176 -19.65 4.84 -27.35
N ALA A 177 -19.18 4.47 -26.15
CA ALA A 177 -17.82 3.98 -25.85
C ALA A 177 -17.74 2.44 -25.75
N GLU A 178 -18.87 1.73 -25.76
CA GLU A 178 -18.88 0.26 -25.60
C GLU A 178 -18.27 -0.47 -26.79
N PHE A 179 -18.61 -0.04 -28.01
CA PHE A 179 -18.26 -0.72 -29.25
C PHE A 179 -17.24 0.07 -30.09
N SER A 180 -16.51 0.98 -29.46
CA SER A 180 -15.54 1.83 -30.11
C SER A 180 -14.14 1.52 -29.59
N TYR A 181 -13.28 1.01 -30.46
CA TYR A 181 -11.86 0.80 -30.16
C TYR A 181 -11.18 2.14 -29.90
N ARG A 182 -10.54 2.29 -28.74
CA ARG A 182 -9.77 3.47 -28.32
C ARG A 182 -8.55 3.05 -27.51
N ILE A 183 -7.47 3.82 -27.61
CA ILE A 183 -6.24 3.62 -26.86
C ILE A 183 -5.99 4.86 -26.01
N HIS A 184 -5.80 4.68 -24.70
CA HIS A 184 -5.59 5.80 -23.77
C HIS A 184 -4.13 5.83 -23.32
N ASP A 185 -3.61 6.99 -22.94
CA ASP A 185 -2.20 7.13 -22.55
C ASP A 185 -2.06 7.31 -21.04
N ILE A 186 -1.04 6.67 -20.48
CA ILE A 186 -0.60 6.83 -19.10
C ILE A 186 0.71 7.61 -19.12
N TYR A 187 0.69 8.80 -18.52
CA TYR A 187 1.90 9.58 -18.32
C TYR A 187 2.48 9.32 -16.94
N ILE A 188 3.80 9.25 -16.87
CA ILE A 188 4.54 9.06 -15.63
C ILE A 188 5.59 10.17 -15.56
N ASN A 189 5.56 10.96 -14.48
CA ASN A 189 6.47 12.11 -14.30
C ASN A 189 6.43 13.11 -15.49
N GLY A 190 5.25 13.26 -16.12
CA GLY A 190 5.01 14.19 -17.23
C GLY A 190 5.37 13.67 -18.62
N GLU A 191 5.87 12.44 -18.76
CA GLU A 191 6.22 11.81 -20.03
C GLU A 191 5.32 10.60 -20.30
N ILE A 192 5.06 10.25 -21.56
CA ILE A 192 4.28 9.06 -21.91
C ILE A 192 5.04 7.82 -21.42
N GLY A 193 4.44 7.08 -20.49
CA GLY A 193 4.96 5.82 -19.97
C GLY A 193 4.39 4.62 -20.72
N PHE A 194 3.07 4.57 -20.85
CA PHE A 194 2.35 3.44 -21.44
C PHE A 194 1.16 3.91 -22.27
N SER A 195 0.71 3.06 -23.19
CA SER A 195 -0.59 3.15 -23.83
C SER A 195 -1.43 1.96 -23.40
N HIS A 196 -2.68 2.22 -23.03
CA HIS A 196 -3.64 1.27 -22.51
C HIS A 196 -4.63 0.88 -23.60
N ASP A 197 -4.46 -0.33 -24.11
CA ASP A 197 -5.37 -0.97 -25.08
C ASP A 197 -6.14 -2.09 -24.38
N PHE A 198 -7.36 -1.76 -23.96
CA PHE A 198 -8.23 -2.66 -23.20
C PHE A 198 -9.31 -3.29 -24.08
N TRP A 199 -9.17 -3.27 -25.41
CA TRP A 199 -10.18 -3.88 -26.29
C TRP A 199 -10.21 -5.40 -26.15
N ARG A 200 -11.42 -5.97 -26.09
CA ARG A 200 -11.65 -7.41 -26.02
C ARG A 200 -12.20 -7.91 -27.35
N ASP A 201 -11.41 -8.71 -28.06
CA ASP A 201 -11.75 -9.32 -29.37
C ASP A 201 -12.10 -10.82 -29.28
N ASP A 202 -12.34 -11.31 -28.07
CA ASP A 202 -12.53 -12.73 -27.76
C ASP A 202 -13.92 -13.03 -27.17
N CYS A 203 -14.85 -12.07 -27.19
CA CYS A 203 -16.15 -12.20 -26.52
C CYS A 203 -16.99 -13.38 -27.03
N ALA A 204 -16.89 -13.71 -28.32
CA ALA A 204 -17.56 -14.86 -28.92
C ALA A 204 -17.09 -16.23 -28.37
N SER A 205 -15.95 -16.26 -27.67
CA SER A 205 -15.34 -17.48 -27.12
C SER A 205 -15.46 -17.58 -25.59
N ASN A 206 -16.20 -16.66 -24.94
CA ASN A 206 -16.26 -16.65 -23.48
C ASN A 206 -16.94 -17.91 -22.89
N GLN A 207 -16.52 -18.28 -21.68
CA GLN A 207 -16.88 -19.53 -21.02
C GLN A 207 -18.36 -19.66 -20.64
N CYS A 208 -19.08 -18.53 -20.55
CA CYS A 208 -20.49 -18.49 -20.14
C CYS A 208 -21.44 -18.68 -21.33
N SER A 209 -21.00 -19.39 -22.37
CA SER A 209 -21.73 -19.61 -23.61
C SER A 209 -22.55 -20.91 -23.59
N PRO A 210 -23.67 -20.98 -24.35
CA PRO A 210 -24.28 -19.89 -25.12
C PRO A 210 -25.09 -18.92 -24.23
N GLN A 211 -25.16 -17.65 -24.64
CA GLN A 211 -26.03 -16.64 -24.02
C GLN A 211 -27.05 -16.10 -25.04
N ASN A 212 -28.09 -15.41 -24.57
CA ASN A 212 -29.19 -14.94 -25.43
C ASN A 212 -28.86 -13.67 -26.23
N GLY A 213 -28.38 -12.63 -25.56
CA GLY A 213 -28.24 -11.29 -26.13
C GLY A 213 -27.05 -11.15 -27.08
N THR A 214 -26.48 -9.95 -27.15
CA THR A 214 -25.46 -9.62 -28.15
C THR A 214 -24.05 -10.00 -27.70
N TRP A 215 -23.88 -11.02 -26.86
CA TRP A 215 -22.65 -11.37 -26.15
C TRP A 215 -21.42 -11.64 -27.03
N GLN A 216 -21.61 -11.91 -28.32
CA GLN A 216 -20.52 -12.29 -29.24
C GLN A 216 -19.73 -11.11 -29.81
N TYR A 217 -20.25 -9.88 -29.74
CA TYR A 217 -19.53 -8.70 -30.24
C TYR A 217 -18.37 -8.32 -29.32
N ASP A 218 -17.38 -7.65 -29.89
CA ASP A 218 -16.20 -7.17 -29.19
C ASP A 218 -16.48 -5.83 -28.54
N ARG A 219 -15.88 -5.57 -27.37
CA ARG A 219 -16.14 -4.36 -26.56
C ARG A 219 -14.87 -3.81 -25.93
N ALA A 220 -14.96 -2.55 -25.52
CA ALA A 220 -13.93 -1.85 -24.76
C ALA A 220 -13.89 -2.33 -23.29
N GLY A 221 -13.00 -3.27 -22.98
CA GLY A 221 -12.64 -3.66 -21.59
C GLY A 221 -13.42 -4.81 -20.99
N PHE A 222 -14.45 -5.32 -21.65
CA PHE A 222 -15.28 -6.39 -21.09
C PHE A 222 -15.91 -7.27 -22.14
N CYS A 223 -16.45 -8.40 -21.72
CA CYS A 223 -17.39 -9.19 -22.50
C CYS A 223 -18.60 -9.52 -21.61
N PRO A 224 -19.84 -9.47 -22.15
CA PRO A 224 -21.00 -9.95 -21.41
C PRO A 224 -20.81 -11.40 -20.97
N GLY A 225 -20.98 -11.68 -19.68
CA GLY A 225 -20.70 -12.98 -19.10
C GLY A 225 -19.22 -13.25 -18.87
N ASP A 226 -18.38 -12.24 -18.70
CA ASP A 226 -16.98 -12.45 -18.33
C ASP A 226 -16.54 -11.53 -17.19
N LYS A 227 -15.44 -11.90 -16.54
CA LYS A 227 -14.72 -10.98 -15.67
C LYS A 227 -14.02 -9.92 -16.51
N VAL A 228 -13.86 -8.74 -15.92
CA VAL A 228 -12.95 -7.72 -16.42
C VAL A 228 -11.55 -8.10 -15.94
N PHE A 229 -10.62 -8.20 -16.87
CA PHE A 229 -9.23 -8.47 -16.55
C PHE A 229 -8.56 -7.20 -16.02
N PHE A 230 -7.66 -7.38 -15.06
CA PHE A 230 -6.76 -6.33 -14.65
C PHE A 230 -5.63 -6.20 -15.67
N GLU A 231 -5.28 -4.98 -16.02
CA GLU A 231 -4.07 -4.70 -16.79
C GLU A 231 -3.07 -3.98 -15.90
N ASP A 232 -1.93 -4.63 -15.66
CA ASP A 232 -0.90 -4.13 -14.76
C ASP A 232 0.26 -3.54 -15.57
N PHE A 233 0.52 -2.25 -15.38
CA PHE A 233 1.63 -1.53 -15.99
C PHE A 233 2.78 -1.44 -14.98
N ASN A 234 3.89 -2.12 -15.26
CA ASN A 234 5.06 -2.13 -14.36
C ASN A 234 5.73 -0.75 -14.31
N LEU A 235 5.71 -0.11 -13.15
CA LEU A 235 6.25 1.23 -12.92
C LEU A 235 7.63 1.22 -12.27
N THR A 236 8.22 0.06 -11.96
CA THR A 236 9.46 -0.04 -11.16
C THR A 236 10.63 0.73 -11.77
N GLY A 237 10.72 0.82 -13.10
CA GLY A 237 11.75 1.61 -13.78
C GLY A 237 11.56 3.13 -13.73
N TYR A 238 10.39 3.60 -13.30
CA TYR A 238 10.00 5.02 -13.27
C TYR A 238 9.89 5.57 -11.84
N ALA A 239 9.68 4.69 -10.86
CA ALA A 239 9.46 5.05 -9.47
C ALA A 239 10.80 5.25 -8.72
N PRO A 240 11.06 6.43 -8.13
CA PRO A 240 12.22 6.62 -7.29
C PRO A 240 11.99 6.03 -5.90
N ASN A 241 12.86 5.13 -5.43
CA ASN A 241 12.85 4.64 -4.05
C ASN A 241 12.95 5.82 -3.06
N GLY A 242 11.98 5.95 -2.15
CA GLY A 242 11.93 7.02 -1.16
C GLY A 242 11.66 8.41 -1.78
N GLY A 243 11.05 8.45 -2.97
CA GLY A 243 10.72 9.68 -3.67
C GLY A 243 9.25 9.74 -4.07
N ILE A 244 8.91 10.74 -4.89
CA ILE A 244 7.56 10.94 -5.42
C ILE A 244 7.48 10.56 -6.89
N MET A 245 6.30 10.09 -7.31
CA MET A 245 5.95 9.80 -8.69
C MET A 245 4.63 10.47 -9.03
N THR A 246 4.54 11.06 -10.22
CA THR A 246 3.27 11.61 -10.73
C THR A 246 2.70 10.74 -11.83
N LEU A 247 1.37 10.60 -11.85
CA LEU A 247 0.61 9.80 -12.80
C LEU A 247 -0.52 10.63 -13.41
N ASP A 248 -0.68 10.53 -14.73
CA ASP A 248 -1.83 11.08 -15.45
C ASP A 248 -2.42 10.02 -16.38
N TYR A 249 -3.74 10.01 -16.51
CA TYR A 249 -4.45 9.14 -17.45
C TYR A 249 -5.23 9.99 -18.45
N VAL A 250 -4.82 9.92 -19.71
CA VAL A 250 -5.30 10.78 -20.79
C VAL A 250 -6.09 9.94 -21.78
N LEU A 251 -7.38 10.22 -21.89
CA LEU A 251 -8.23 9.54 -22.87
C LEU A 251 -7.90 10.00 -24.29
N GLU A 252 -8.04 9.10 -25.27
CA GLU A 252 -7.93 9.44 -26.69
C GLU A 252 -8.95 10.53 -27.06
N ASP A 253 -8.54 11.52 -27.84
CA ASP A 253 -9.45 12.57 -28.30
C ASP A 253 -10.64 11.99 -29.09
N TYR A 254 -11.85 12.43 -28.74
CA TYR A 254 -13.07 12.01 -29.39
C TYR A 254 -14.15 13.10 -29.30
N ILE A 255 -14.93 13.24 -30.38
CA ILE A 255 -16.06 14.16 -30.45
C ILE A 255 -17.33 13.35 -30.74
N ASN A 256 -18.33 13.48 -29.88
CA ASN A 256 -19.64 12.87 -30.12
C ASN A 256 -20.52 13.79 -30.98
N TYR A 257 -20.58 13.55 -32.29
CA TYR A 257 -21.49 14.26 -33.19
C TYR A 257 -22.96 13.88 -32.98
N CYS A 258 -23.22 12.76 -32.31
CA CYS A 258 -24.56 12.27 -32.02
C CYS A 258 -25.11 12.79 -30.67
N SER A 259 -24.34 13.61 -29.95
CA SER A 259 -24.74 14.12 -28.64
C SER A 259 -25.89 15.15 -28.75
N PRO A 260 -26.86 15.14 -27.81
CA PRO A 260 -27.86 16.20 -27.71
C PRO A 260 -27.24 17.56 -27.35
N ASN A 261 -26.03 17.57 -26.79
CA ASN A 261 -25.28 18.79 -26.48
C ASN A 261 -24.49 19.31 -27.68
N ASN A 262 -24.40 18.54 -28.77
CA ASN A 262 -23.76 18.98 -30.00
C ASN A 262 -24.75 19.79 -30.87
N PRO A 263 -24.53 21.09 -31.10
CA PRO A 263 -25.46 21.91 -31.89
C PRO A 263 -25.54 21.51 -33.37
N ALA A 264 -24.59 20.70 -33.86
CA ALA A 264 -24.60 20.14 -35.21
C ALA A 264 -25.34 18.79 -35.31
N CYS A 265 -25.86 18.25 -34.20
CA CYS A 265 -26.64 17.02 -34.23
C CYS A 265 -28.02 17.28 -34.86
N VAL A 266 -28.34 16.53 -35.92
CA VAL A 266 -29.62 16.61 -36.62
C VAL A 266 -30.22 15.21 -36.77
N ASP A 267 -31.42 15.00 -36.22
CA ASP A 267 -32.17 13.74 -36.30
C ASP A 267 -32.31 13.24 -37.75
N GLY A 268 -32.00 11.97 -37.98
CA GLY A 268 -32.04 11.31 -39.28
C GLY A 268 -30.94 11.73 -40.26
N SER A 269 -30.09 12.68 -39.89
CA SER A 269 -28.96 13.15 -40.71
C SER A 269 -27.62 12.78 -40.08
N THR A 270 -27.34 13.27 -38.87
CA THR A 270 -26.10 12.97 -38.15
C THR A 270 -26.18 11.58 -37.50
N CYS A 271 -27.33 11.28 -36.91
CA CYS A 271 -27.65 10.00 -36.28
C CYS A 271 -29.15 9.73 -36.35
N SER A 272 -29.58 8.54 -35.95
CA SER A 272 -31.01 8.20 -35.96
C SER A 272 -31.87 9.12 -35.08
N GLN A 273 -31.32 9.55 -33.94
CA GLN A 273 -31.91 10.50 -32.99
C GLN A 273 -30.80 11.14 -32.16
N CYS A 274 -30.88 12.44 -31.88
CA CYS A 274 -29.89 13.17 -31.10
C CYS A 274 -30.12 13.05 -29.59
N ASN A 275 -31.37 12.89 -29.15
CA ASN A 275 -31.65 12.71 -27.73
C ASN A 275 -31.30 11.29 -27.28
N TYR A 276 -30.67 11.18 -26.11
CA TYR A 276 -30.47 9.89 -25.44
C TYR A 276 -31.82 9.33 -24.97
N ASN A 277 -31.99 8.02 -25.14
CA ASN A 277 -33.25 7.32 -24.88
C ASN A 277 -33.13 6.12 -23.92
N ASN A 278 -31.96 5.93 -23.31
CA ASN A 278 -31.68 4.83 -22.35
C ASN A 278 -31.87 3.42 -22.93
N SER A 279 -31.82 3.29 -24.25
CA SER A 279 -31.86 2.02 -24.96
C SER A 279 -30.82 2.05 -26.07
N GLY A 280 -31.21 2.15 -27.34
CA GLY A 280 -30.31 2.15 -28.49
C GLY A 280 -29.52 3.44 -28.73
N HIS A 281 -29.73 4.48 -27.93
CA HIS A 281 -28.90 5.68 -27.92
C HIS A 281 -28.69 6.16 -26.48
N THR A 282 -27.47 6.03 -25.98
CA THR A 282 -27.07 6.34 -24.60
C THR A 282 -25.78 7.14 -24.58
N GLU A 283 -25.57 7.96 -23.56
CA GLU A 283 -24.35 8.75 -23.43
C GLU A 283 -23.11 7.84 -23.42
N PRO A 284 -22.04 8.19 -24.16
CA PRO A 284 -20.77 7.48 -24.11
C PRO A 284 -19.99 7.85 -22.84
N PHE A 285 -19.49 6.86 -22.11
CA PHE A 285 -18.72 7.09 -20.90
C PHE A 285 -17.83 5.89 -20.52
N TYR A 286 -16.85 6.12 -19.66
CA TYR A 286 -16.01 5.07 -19.08
C TYR A 286 -16.28 4.87 -17.59
N TYR A 287 -16.19 3.62 -17.13
CA TYR A 287 -15.88 3.32 -15.73
C TYR A 287 -14.39 3.14 -15.61
N LEU A 288 -13.76 3.94 -14.76
CA LEU A 288 -12.35 3.90 -14.48
C LEU A 288 -12.15 3.42 -13.05
N GLY A 289 -11.54 2.25 -12.89
CA GLY A 289 -11.00 1.79 -11.61
C GLY A 289 -9.50 1.60 -11.75
N SER A 290 -8.74 1.95 -10.71
CA SER A 290 -7.29 1.78 -10.73
C SER A 290 -6.68 1.78 -9.34
N HIS A 291 -5.58 1.03 -9.21
CA HIS A 291 -4.81 0.95 -7.98
C HIS A 291 -3.32 1.02 -8.28
N LEU A 292 -2.52 1.60 -7.38
CA LEU A 292 -1.12 1.23 -7.27
C LEU A 292 -1.01 -0.03 -6.42
N VAL A 293 -0.26 -1.00 -6.93
CA VAL A 293 0.15 -2.21 -6.22
C VAL A 293 1.66 -2.09 -5.98
N ILE A 294 2.06 -1.97 -4.73
CA ILE A 294 3.45 -1.75 -4.33
C ILE A 294 3.90 -2.92 -3.46
N HIS A 295 4.92 -3.65 -3.88
CA HIS A 295 5.56 -4.70 -3.10
C HIS A 295 6.83 -4.17 -2.45
N THR A 296 6.99 -4.43 -1.15
CA THR A 296 8.05 -3.85 -0.30
C THR A 296 8.77 -4.93 0.50
N GLU A 297 10.02 -4.66 0.90
CA GLU A 297 10.78 -5.59 1.76
C GLU A 297 10.24 -5.68 3.19
N SER A 298 9.56 -4.62 3.67
CA SER A 298 8.99 -4.50 5.01
C SER A 298 7.55 -4.00 5.00
N TYR A 299 6.92 -3.93 6.19
CA TYR A 299 5.53 -3.48 6.31
C TYR A 299 5.41 -1.98 6.05
N HIS A 300 4.45 -1.62 5.20
CA HIS A 300 4.02 -0.26 4.92
C HIS A 300 2.49 -0.19 4.98
N SER A 301 1.96 0.96 5.40
CA SER A 301 0.51 1.16 5.54
C SER A 301 -0.17 1.42 4.20
N ASN A 302 -1.45 1.00 4.07
CA ASN A 302 -2.29 1.44 2.94
C ASN A 302 -2.91 2.82 3.19
N ALA A 303 -2.88 3.31 4.43
CA ALA A 303 -3.36 4.63 4.82
C ALA A 303 -2.47 5.73 4.23
N ASP A 304 -2.99 6.94 4.19
CA ASP A 304 -2.20 8.11 3.84
C ASP A 304 -1.14 8.42 4.89
N THR A 305 -1.35 7.99 6.14
CA THR A 305 -0.43 8.22 7.26
C THR A 305 -0.37 7.02 8.19
N TYR A 306 0.83 6.73 8.68
CA TYR A 306 1.07 5.69 9.67
C TYR A 306 1.98 6.20 10.77
N PHE A 307 1.51 6.08 12.01
CA PHE A 307 2.24 6.48 13.21
C PHE A 307 2.60 5.27 14.04
N GLN A 308 3.84 5.18 14.49
CA GLN A 308 4.27 4.11 15.40
C GLN A 308 5.27 4.65 16.41
N ILE A 309 5.13 4.20 17.66
CA ILE A 309 6.18 4.39 18.67
C ILE A 309 7.18 3.24 18.49
N ILE A 310 8.45 3.57 18.30
CA ILE A 310 9.53 2.59 18.16
C ILE A 310 10.63 2.87 19.18
N ASP A 311 11.40 1.82 19.49
CA ASP A 311 12.61 1.88 20.31
C ASP A 311 13.76 1.28 19.48
N GLN A 312 14.62 2.13 18.93
CA GLN A 312 15.74 1.70 18.10
C GLN A 312 17.01 1.38 18.90
N ASP A 313 17.13 1.83 20.16
CA ASP A 313 18.32 1.55 20.98
C ASP A 313 17.98 1.40 22.47
N SER A 314 18.15 0.18 22.98
CA SER A 314 17.93 -0.22 24.38
C SER A 314 18.79 0.53 25.43
N SER A 315 19.58 1.52 25.02
CA SER A 315 20.39 2.38 25.89
C SER A 315 19.82 3.77 26.14
N ASP A 316 18.82 4.21 25.39
CA ASP A 316 18.55 5.65 25.23
C ASP A 316 17.41 6.18 26.11
N GLU A 317 17.56 7.43 26.52
CA GLU A 317 16.61 8.22 27.35
C GLU A 317 15.40 8.70 26.54
N TYR A 318 15.05 8.08 25.41
CA TYR A 318 14.05 8.57 24.47
C TYR A 318 13.19 7.44 23.90
N ILE A 319 11.95 7.77 23.56
CA ILE A 319 11.15 7.00 22.59
C ILE A 319 11.02 7.79 21.29
N GLU A 320 10.94 7.07 20.18
CA GLU A 320 10.84 7.68 18.87
C GLU A 320 9.42 7.55 18.32
N LEU A 321 8.89 8.65 17.80
CA LEU A 321 7.66 8.64 17.03
C LEU A 321 8.02 8.56 15.55
N TYR A 322 7.73 7.43 14.92
CA TYR A 322 7.89 7.21 13.49
C TYR A 322 6.65 7.68 12.72
N LEU A 323 6.88 8.30 11.56
CA LEU A 323 5.84 8.68 10.61
C LEU A 323 6.18 8.17 9.21
N GLU A 324 5.23 7.50 8.60
CA GLU A 324 5.10 7.34 7.16
C GLU A 324 3.91 8.18 6.69
N ASN A 325 4.08 8.96 5.61
CA ASN A 325 2.99 9.71 5.00
C ASN A 325 3.10 9.80 3.48
N TYR A 326 2.00 9.46 2.80
CA TYR A 326 1.87 9.45 1.35
C TYR A 326 1.36 10.77 0.77
N ILE A 327 0.86 11.65 1.65
CA ILE A 327 0.47 13.02 1.33
C ILE A 327 1.06 13.99 2.36
N PRO A 328 1.22 15.28 2.02
CA PRO A 328 1.72 16.26 2.99
C PRO A 328 0.73 16.47 4.14
N ILE A 329 1.24 16.47 5.38
CA ILE A 329 0.42 16.71 6.58
C ILE A 329 0.70 18.11 7.15
N TYR A 330 -0.34 18.75 7.71
CA TYR A 330 -0.32 20.14 8.20
C TYR A 330 -0.54 20.27 9.70
N GLY A 331 -0.95 19.19 10.35
CA GLY A 331 -1.05 19.10 11.80
C GLY A 331 -1.52 17.72 12.21
N PHE A 332 -1.19 17.33 13.43
CA PHE A 332 -1.71 16.10 14.02
C PHE A 332 -1.94 16.27 15.53
N GLN A 333 -2.81 15.41 16.05
CA GLN A 333 -3.01 15.19 17.46
C GLN A 333 -3.04 13.69 17.70
N LEU A 334 -2.43 13.21 18.78
CA LEU A 334 -2.55 11.84 19.24
C LEU A 334 -2.41 11.76 20.76
N MET A 335 -2.80 10.63 21.33
CA MET A 335 -2.58 10.28 22.73
C MET A 335 -1.57 9.15 22.81
N ILE A 336 -0.59 9.27 23.70
CA ILE A 336 0.28 8.16 24.12
C ILE A 336 -0.36 7.53 25.35
N ASP A 337 -0.79 6.27 25.22
CA ASP A 337 -1.40 5.53 26.32
C ASP A 337 -0.36 4.70 27.05
N LEU A 338 -0.39 4.85 28.37
CA LEU A 338 0.44 4.11 29.32
C LEU A 338 -0.39 3.16 30.19
N ASN A 339 -1.67 2.95 29.85
CA ASN A 339 -2.63 2.22 30.68
C ASN A 339 -2.27 0.74 30.88
N ASP A 340 -1.58 0.16 29.90
CA ASP A 340 -1.17 -1.24 29.90
C ASP A 340 0.23 -1.44 30.51
N LEU A 341 0.87 -0.37 31.00
CA LEU A 341 2.12 -0.47 31.77
C LEU A 341 1.82 -0.81 33.23
N GLU A 342 2.58 -1.76 33.76
CA GLU A 342 2.58 -2.16 35.16
C GLU A 342 4.00 -2.03 35.73
N GLY A 343 4.14 -1.93 37.06
CA GLY A 343 5.44 -2.17 37.71
C GLY A 343 5.94 -1.14 38.73
N VAL A 344 5.55 0.14 38.68
CA VAL A 344 5.77 1.18 39.72
C VAL A 344 4.74 2.30 39.55
N ASP A 345 4.57 3.16 40.55
CA ASP A 345 3.72 4.37 40.55
C ASP A 345 3.95 5.25 39.30
N LEU A 346 3.08 5.08 38.29
CA LEU A 346 3.09 5.78 37.01
C LEU A 346 2.74 7.27 37.14
N THR A 347 2.39 7.76 38.34
CA THR A 347 1.94 9.13 38.57
C THR A 347 3.02 10.21 38.39
N ASN A 348 4.28 9.80 38.15
CA ASN A 348 5.42 10.71 37.96
C ASN A 348 6.13 10.54 36.60
N ILE A 349 5.49 9.89 35.61
CA ILE A 349 6.05 9.87 34.25
C ILE A 349 5.81 11.25 33.64
N GLU A 350 6.88 12.04 33.50
CA GLU A 350 6.88 13.32 32.81
C GLU A 350 7.42 13.13 31.40
N PHE A 351 6.69 13.64 30.41
CA PHE A 351 7.20 13.76 29.05
C PHE A 351 7.90 15.12 28.92
N GLU A 352 9.20 15.10 28.68
CA GLU A 352 9.99 16.32 28.46
C GLU A 352 10.41 16.45 26.99
N ASN A 353 10.65 17.69 26.54
CA ASN A 353 11.16 18.12 25.23
C ASN A 353 10.93 17.18 24.03
N VAL A 354 10.09 17.60 23.09
CA VAL A 354 9.90 16.93 21.80
C VAL A 354 10.75 17.64 20.74
N ASN A 355 11.80 16.99 20.22
CA ASN A 355 12.69 17.60 19.23
C ASN A 355 13.25 16.58 18.22
N GLY A 356 13.94 17.09 17.20
CA GLY A 356 14.55 16.31 16.13
C GLY A 356 13.58 15.67 15.15
N GLY A 357 14.16 14.88 14.24
CA GLY A 357 13.44 14.20 13.18
C GLY A 357 12.87 15.14 12.12
N ARG A 358 11.95 14.61 11.33
CA ARG A 358 11.30 15.29 10.21
C ARG A 358 10.51 16.53 10.64
N ALA A 359 10.01 16.55 11.88
CA ALA A 359 9.32 17.71 12.43
C ALA A 359 10.24 18.91 12.58
N GLU A 360 11.42 18.74 13.18
CA GLU A 360 12.40 19.82 13.33
C GLU A 360 12.92 20.29 11.96
N ASP A 361 13.19 19.35 11.04
CA ASP A 361 13.63 19.67 9.67
C ASP A 361 12.60 20.54 8.91
N ALA A 362 11.31 20.32 9.16
CA ALA A 362 10.21 21.12 8.61
C ALA A 362 9.90 22.39 9.41
N GLY A 363 10.59 22.63 10.53
CA GLY A 363 10.36 23.76 11.44
C GLY A 363 9.06 23.66 12.23
N TRP A 364 8.59 22.45 12.52
CA TRP A 364 7.40 22.23 13.34
C TRP A 364 7.71 22.33 14.83
N THR A 365 6.72 22.78 15.59
CA THR A 365 6.72 22.66 17.05
C THR A 365 5.80 21.52 17.43
N ILE A 366 6.32 20.58 18.21
CA ILE A 366 5.53 19.50 18.80
C ILE A 366 5.50 19.71 20.32
N GLY A 367 4.29 19.72 20.88
CA GLY A 367 4.06 19.79 22.31
C GLY A 367 3.48 18.49 22.83
N ILE A 368 3.93 18.08 24.01
CA ILE A 368 3.35 16.99 24.79
C ILE A 368 2.96 17.53 26.16
N ASN A 369 1.87 17.02 26.74
CA ASN A 369 1.49 17.34 28.11
C ASN A 369 1.57 16.12 29.03
N ASP A 370 1.42 16.34 30.34
CA ASP A 370 1.48 15.29 31.36
C ASP A 370 0.40 14.20 31.22
N SER A 371 -0.61 14.42 30.37
CA SER A 371 -1.63 13.40 30.05
C SER A 371 -1.24 12.51 28.87
N GLY A 372 -0.07 12.72 28.25
CA GLY A 372 0.37 12.01 27.04
C GLY A 372 -0.24 12.54 25.74
N MET A 373 -0.94 13.68 25.77
CA MET A 373 -1.48 14.29 24.55
C MET A 373 -0.36 14.97 23.77
N VAL A 374 -0.15 14.54 22.53
CA VAL A 374 0.83 15.09 21.60
C VAL A 374 0.12 15.91 20.53
N ILE A 375 0.58 17.14 20.32
CA ILE A 375 0.08 18.03 19.26
C ILE A 375 1.27 18.54 18.47
N GLY A 376 1.27 18.29 17.16
CA GLY A 376 2.24 18.85 16.22
C GLY A 376 1.57 19.83 15.25
N LEU A 377 2.14 21.03 15.12
CA LEU A 377 1.66 22.05 14.19
C LEU A 377 2.83 22.72 13.49
N ALA A 378 2.62 23.09 12.22
CA ALA A 378 3.51 23.99 11.49
C ALA A 378 3.44 25.40 12.11
N GLN A 379 4.32 25.71 13.07
CA GLN A 379 4.43 27.06 13.61
C GLN A 379 5.34 27.92 12.72
N GLU A 380 4.89 29.14 12.42
CA GLU A 380 5.65 30.21 11.74
C GLU A 380 6.10 29.95 10.28
N THR A 381 6.38 28.71 9.87
CA THR A 381 6.78 28.36 8.50
C THR A 381 5.58 28.17 7.57
N GLY A 382 4.49 27.60 8.09
CA GLY A 382 3.32 27.18 7.30
C GLY A 382 3.61 26.03 6.32
N LEU A 383 4.80 25.40 6.40
CA LEU A 383 5.18 24.29 5.54
C LEU A 383 4.65 22.96 6.12
N PRO A 384 4.12 22.06 5.29
CA PRO A 384 3.73 20.74 5.74
C PRO A 384 4.94 19.86 6.06
N ILE A 385 4.74 18.77 6.81
CA ILE A 385 5.64 17.62 6.68
C ILE A 385 5.38 17.02 5.30
N ALA A 386 6.38 17.08 4.42
CA ALA A 386 6.31 16.50 3.08
C ALA A 386 6.13 14.99 3.14
N GLU A 387 5.71 14.39 2.04
CA GLU A 387 5.61 12.94 1.87
C GLU A 387 6.94 12.25 2.17
N GLY A 388 6.90 11.07 2.76
CA GLY A 388 8.10 10.35 3.17
C GLY A 388 7.91 9.48 4.39
N GLU A 389 9.00 8.86 4.80
CA GLU A 389 9.05 7.99 5.98
C GLU A 389 10.27 8.30 6.87
N GLY A 390 10.16 8.03 8.17
CA GLY A 390 11.27 8.20 9.11
C GLY A 390 10.83 8.69 10.49
N ILE A 391 11.81 8.98 11.34
CA ILE A 391 11.57 9.54 12.68
C ILE A 391 10.92 10.91 12.52
N LEU A 392 9.67 11.05 12.97
CA LEU A 392 8.98 12.32 13.04
C LEU A 392 9.61 13.19 14.12
N THR A 393 9.79 12.64 15.31
CA THR A 393 10.37 13.31 16.47
C THR A 393 10.76 12.34 17.57
N MET A 394 11.58 12.79 18.52
CA MET A 394 12.00 12.05 19.70
C MET A 394 11.40 12.68 20.95
N MET A 395 11.00 11.85 21.90
CA MET A 395 10.43 12.30 23.18
C MET A 395 11.28 11.72 24.31
N LEU A 396 11.77 12.58 25.20
CA LEU A 396 12.51 12.11 26.37
C LEU A 396 11.63 11.20 27.23
N TRP A 397 12.19 10.05 27.60
CA TRP A 397 11.62 9.08 28.51
C TRP A 397 12.70 8.58 29.48
N ASN A 398 12.52 8.87 30.77
CA ASN A 398 13.38 8.37 31.85
C ASN A 398 13.07 6.92 32.26
N ILE A 399 13.23 5.94 31.35
CA ILE A 399 12.88 4.54 31.64
C ILE A 399 13.80 3.90 32.69
N GLN A 400 15.02 4.43 32.82
CA GLN A 400 16.04 3.97 33.77
C GLN A 400 15.64 4.17 35.24
N ASP A 401 14.75 5.14 35.52
CA ASP A 401 14.23 5.38 36.86
C ASP A 401 13.18 4.33 37.29
N TYR A 402 12.69 3.51 36.35
CA TYR A 402 11.62 2.54 36.57
C TYR A 402 12.02 1.11 36.12
N PRO A 403 13.00 0.48 36.77
CA PRO A 403 13.59 -0.79 36.35
C PRO A 403 12.68 -2.03 36.52
N GLN A 404 11.40 -1.86 36.90
CA GLN A 404 10.40 -2.92 37.05
C GLN A 404 9.20 -2.75 36.11
N MET A 405 9.27 -1.84 35.14
CA MET A 405 8.17 -1.53 34.23
C MET A 405 8.01 -2.61 33.16
N PHE A 406 6.82 -3.14 32.98
CA PHE A 406 6.51 -4.05 31.88
C PHE A 406 5.10 -3.79 31.36
N GLY A 407 4.83 -4.17 30.12
CA GLY A 407 3.56 -3.91 29.44
C GLY A 407 3.80 -3.27 28.09
N SER A 408 2.81 -2.54 27.59
CA SER A 408 2.90 -1.94 26.26
C SER A 408 2.53 -0.46 26.25
N ILE A 409 3.06 0.24 25.27
CA ILE A 409 2.79 1.65 25.00
C ILE A 409 2.09 1.71 23.65
N THR A 410 0.95 2.40 23.62
CA THR A 410 0.14 2.51 22.40
C THR A 410 -0.13 3.96 22.05
N ILE A 411 -0.56 4.16 20.80
CA ILE A 411 -1.15 5.42 20.36
C ILE A 411 -2.68 5.25 20.31
N SER A 412 -3.42 6.27 20.74
CA SER A 412 -4.86 6.39 20.51
C SER A 412 -5.24 7.82 20.12
N ASP A 413 -6.53 8.05 19.86
CA ASP A 413 -7.12 9.36 19.54
C ASP A 413 -6.38 10.15 18.43
N LEU A 414 -5.79 9.40 17.48
CA LEU A 414 -5.05 9.95 16.36
C LEU A 414 -5.97 10.73 15.43
N ASN A 415 -5.61 11.99 15.17
CA ASN A 415 -6.23 12.85 14.19
C ASN A 415 -5.13 13.53 13.39
N VAL A 416 -5.18 13.41 12.07
CA VAL A 416 -4.21 14.04 11.16
C VAL A 416 -4.95 14.93 10.18
N SER A 417 -4.34 16.07 9.87
CA SER A 417 -4.91 17.07 8.97
C SER A 417 -4.05 17.26 7.74
N GLY A 418 -4.70 17.19 6.58
CA GLY A 418 -4.12 17.52 5.29
C GLY A 418 -4.31 19.01 4.98
N TYR A 419 -4.11 19.36 3.71
CA TYR A 419 -4.25 20.75 3.27
C TYR A 419 -5.65 21.31 3.59
N PHE A 420 -5.70 22.51 4.17
CA PHE A 420 -6.93 23.17 4.66
C PHE A 420 -7.79 22.33 5.63
N GLY A 421 -7.18 21.40 6.38
CA GLY A 421 -7.90 20.58 7.35
C GLY A 421 -8.70 19.44 6.70
N ALA A 422 -8.34 19.06 5.47
CA ALA A 422 -8.83 17.83 4.86
C ALA A 422 -8.56 16.65 5.79
N GLN A 423 -9.54 15.75 5.89
CA GLN A 423 -9.36 14.49 6.62
C GLN A 423 -8.33 13.63 5.88
N VAL A 424 -7.48 12.97 6.65
CA VAL A 424 -6.41 12.11 6.16
C VAL A 424 -6.64 10.73 6.76
N SER A 425 -6.53 9.69 5.93
CA SER A 425 -6.62 8.33 6.44
C SER A 425 -5.38 7.99 7.28
N SER A 426 -5.58 7.34 8.42
CA SER A 426 -4.50 7.07 9.37
C SER A 426 -4.56 5.66 9.93
N GLU A 427 -3.39 5.05 10.08
CA GLU A 427 -3.18 3.81 10.84
C GLU A 427 -2.18 4.02 11.97
N ILE A 428 -2.29 3.16 12.98
CA ILE A 428 -1.41 3.12 14.14
C ILE A 428 -0.67 1.79 14.12
N GLY A 429 0.64 1.85 14.34
CA GLY A 429 1.49 0.68 14.42
C GLY A 429 1.23 -0.20 15.63
N VAL A 430 1.87 -1.37 15.63
CA VAL A 430 1.79 -2.28 16.76
C VAL A 430 2.33 -1.62 18.05
N PRO A 431 1.77 -1.97 19.23
CA PRO A 431 2.25 -1.46 20.51
C PRO A 431 3.76 -1.64 20.70
N LEU A 432 4.42 -0.67 21.33
CA LEU A 432 5.79 -0.84 21.79
C LEU A 432 5.77 -1.64 23.09
N GLU A 433 6.31 -2.86 23.05
CA GLU A 433 6.38 -3.76 24.21
C GLU A 433 7.57 -3.42 25.10
N ILE A 434 7.29 -2.96 26.31
CA ILE A 434 8.28 -2.72 27.38
C ILE A 434 8.40 -3.97 28.24
N ASN A 435 9.62 -4.49 28.32
CA ASN A 435 9.95 -5.60 29.20
C ASN A 435 11.18 -5.26 30.04
N SER A 436 11.02 -4.43 31.07
CA SER A 436 12.05 -4.20 32.08
C SER A 436 12.08 -5.37 33.07
N ILE A 437 12.45 -6.55 32.58
CA ILE A 437 12.80 -7.66 33.47
C ILE A 437 14.14 -7.29 34.08
N LEU A 438 14.09 -6.85 35.33
CA LEU A 438 15.17 -6.84 36.33
C LEU A 438 16.56 -7.13 35.75
N ASN A 439 17.38 -6.07 35.72
CA ASN A 439 18.82 -6.14 35.89
C ASN A 439 19.19 -6.84 37.23
N THR A 440 18.86 -8.12 37.36
CA THR A 440 19.27 -8.98 38.47
C THR A 440 20.29 -9.98 37.97
N ASN A 441 21.53 -9.49 38.00
CA ASN A 441 22.76 -10.18 37.63
C ASN A 441 22.90 -10.43 36.13
N GLN A 442 23.99 -9.91 35.58
CA GLN A 442 24.66 -10.42 34.38
C GLN A 442 24.50 -11.95 34.26
N SER A 443 23.47 -12.36 33.53
CA SER A 443 23.37 -13.69 32.97
C SER A 443 23.09 -13.47 31.50
N ASN A 444 24.21 -13.25 30.80
CA ASN A 444 24.34 -13.16 29.35
C ASN A 444 23.15 -13.77 28.61
N LEU A 445 22.30 -12.92 28.01
CA LEU A 445 21.56 -13.33 26.82
C LEU A 445 22.63 -13.71 25.80
N LEU A 446 22.80 -15.02 25.61
CA LEU A 446 23.73 -15.54 24.63
C LEU A 446 23.11 -15.25 23.25
N PRO A 447 23.89 -14.72 22.29
CA PRO A 447 23.40 -14.54 20.94
C PRO A 447 22.82 -15.83 20.41
N ILE A 448 21.72 -15.79 19.67
CA ILE A 448 21.12 -16.97 19.02
C ILE A 448 21.76 -17.29 17.66
N GLU A 449 22.53 -16.34 17.11
CA GLU A 449 23.34 -16.49 15.90
C GLU A 449 24.69 -15.75 16.01
N THR A 450 25.67 -16.13 15.19
CA THR A 450 26.91 -15.37 15.05
C THR A 450 26.72 -14.35 13.94
N LYS A 451 26.91 -13.06 14.25
CA LYS A 451 26.68 -11.96 13.32
C LYS A 451 27.78 -10.90 13.44
N LEU A 452 28.22 -10.32 12.31
CA LEU A 452 29.11 -9.17 12.28
C LEU A 452 28.31 -7.90 11.93
N TYR A 453 28.31 -6.92 12.82
CA TYR A 453 27.56 -5.68 12.63
C TYR A 453 28.34 -4.66 11.78
N SER A 454 27.63 -3.65 11.29
CA SER A 454 28.23 -2.46 10.70
C SER A 454 29.09 -1.74 11.73
N ALA A 455 30.23 -1.21 11.29
CA ALA A 455 31.14 -0.47 12.14
C ALA A 455 30.56 0.93 12.43
N TYR A 456 30.69 1.43 13.67
CA TYR A 456 30.16 2.74 14.07
C TYR A 456 31.19 3.58 14.84
N PRO A 457 31.35 4.88 14.53
CA PRO A 457 30.77 5.59 13.38
C PRO A 457 31.33 5.07 12.04
N ASN A 458 30.62 5.26 10.92
CA ASN A 458 31.12 4.98 9.58
C ASN A 458 30.43 5.90 8.55
N PRO A 459 31.12 6.87 7.91
CA PRO A 459 32.57 7.09 7.95
C PRO A 459 33.13 7.48 9.33
N PHE A 460 34.40 7.17 9.60
CA PHE A 460 35.03 7.37 10.92
C PHE A 460 36.31 8.21 10.85
N ASN A 461 36.68 8.86 11.97
CA ASN A 461 37.92 9.64 12.12
C ASN A 461 38.39 9.74 13.60
N PRO A 462 39.57 9.22 13.98
CA PRO A 462 40.26 8.07 13.39
C PRO A 462 39.82 6.74 14.02
N ASN A 463 38.86 6.73 14.96
CA ASN A 463 38.45 5.52 15.68
C ASN A 463 37.07 5.02 15.23
N VAL A 464 36.92 3.70 15.20
CA VAL A 464 35.65 3.02 14.90
C VAL A 464 35.47 1.81 15.80
N LYS A 465 34.22 1.54 16.20
CA LYS A 465 33.84 0.33 16.92
C LYS A 465 33.29 -0.71 15.95
N ILE A 466 33.77 -1.94 16.10
CA ILE A 466 33.32 -3.12 15.35
C ILE A 466 32.69 -4.08 16.36
N SER A 467 31.38 -4.26 16.24
CA SER A 467 30.60 -5.14 17.11
C SER A 467 30.30 -6.47 16.40
N PHE A 468 30.30 -7.57 17.15
CA PHE A 468 29.91 -8.87 16.65
C PHE A 468 29.46 -9.81 17.77
N ASP A 469 28.68 -10.81 17.37
CA ASP A 469 28.10 -11.81 18.24
C ASP A 469 28.68 -13.18 18.00
N ILE A 470 28.87 -13.94 19.07
CA ILE A 470 29.27 -15.35 19.01
C ILE A 470 28.15 -16.19 19.61
N PHE A 471 27.48 -17.01 18.79
CA PHE A 471 26.46 -17.97 19.24
C PHE A 471 27.07 -19.18 19.95
N LYS A 472 28.19 -19.69 19.44
CA LYS A 472 28.82 -20.92 19.93
C LYS A 472 30.32 -20.70 20.16
N GLU A 473 30.83 -21.27 21.25
CA GLU A 473 32.26 -21.21 21.55
C GLU A 473 33.09 -21.67 20.34
N SER A 474 33.96 -20.79 19.86
CA SER A 474 34.74 -21.01 18.64
C SER A 474 36.03 -20.19 18.64
N ASN A 475 36.94 -20.54 17.75
CA ASN A 475 38.14 -19.77 17.51
C ASN A 475 37.85 -18.58 16.58
N VAL A 476 37.91 -17.37 17.12
CA VAL A 476 37.56 -16.14 16.42
C VAL A 476 38.81 -15.42 15.90
N GLN A 477 38.71 -14.93 14.66
CA GLN A 477 39.66 -14.01 14.05
C GLN A 477 38.92 -12.79 13.51
N LEU A 478 39.45 -11.60 13.79
CA LEU A 478 38.95 -10.32 13.28
C LEU A 478 40.11 -9.59 12.62
N SER A 479 40.04 -9.44 11.31
CA SER A 479 41.13 -8.89 10.48
C SER A 479 40.64 -7.73 9.63
N ILE A 480 41.49 -6.74 9.43
CA ILE A 480 41.24 -5.56 8.59
C ILE A 480 42.06 -5.66 7.30
N PHE A 481 41.46 -5.32 6.18
CA PHE A 481 42.03 -5.41 4.84
C PHE A 481 41.89 -4.08 4.09
N ASP A 482 42.87 -3.78 3.23
CA ASP A 482 42.76 -2.68 2.26
C ASP A 482 41.95 -3.09 1.02
N VAL A 483 41.72 -2.15 0.10
CA VAL A 483 40.97 -2.39 -1.14
C VAL A 483 41.65 -3.36 -2.11
N GLN A 484 42.94 -3.67 -1.91
CA GLN A 484 43.64 -4.71 -2.68
C GLN A 484 43.51 -6.11 -2.02
N GLY A 485 42.76 -6.23 -0.92
CA GLY A 485 42.59 -7.47 -0.17
C GLY A 485 43.80 -7.85 0.67
N LYS A 486 44.77 -6.94 0.87
CA LYS A 486 45.92 -7.19 1.74
C LYS A 486 45.49 -6.93 3.18
N LYS A 487 45.75 -7.90 4.05
CA LYS A 487 45.53 -7.77 5.50
C LYS A 487 46.48 -6.71 6.06
N ILE A 488 45.93 -5.62 6.59
CA ILE A 488 46.68 -4.50 7.17
C ILE A 488 46.69 -4.54 8.70
N ASP A 489 45.69 -5.15 9.32
CA ASP A 489 45.59 -5.25 10.77
C ASP A 489 44.88 -6.54 11.22
N SER A 490 45.07 -6.92 12.48
CA SER A 490 44.39 -8.05 13.11
C SER A 490 44.05 -7.71 14.55
N LEU A 491 42.80 -7.30 14.76
CA LEU A 491 42.24 -6.98 16.07
C LEU A 491 42.15 -8.24 16.95
N ILE A 492 41.88 -9.38 16.31
CA ILE A 492 41.91 -10.70 16.95
C ILE A 492 42.65 -11.65 16.01
N LYS A 493 43.79 -12.18 16.46
CA LYS A 493 44.62 -13.10 15.66
C LYS A 493 44.00 -14.49 15.56
N SER A 494 43.65 -15.06 16.70
CA SER A 494 43.02 -16.37 16.87
C SER A 494 42.79 -16.53 18.38
N LYS A 495 41.54 -16.40 18.81
CA LYS A 495 41.18 -16.46 20.23
C LYS A 495 39.93 -17.33 20.38
N ASN A 496 40.00 -18.33 21.25
CA ASN A 496 38.80 -19.05 21.67
C ASN A 496 37.92 -18.10 22.51
N MET A 497 36.69 -17.88 22.06
CA MET A 497 35.74 -16.95 22.67
C MET A 497 34.44 -17.69 22.96
N LYS A 498 33.89 -17.48 24.16
CA LYS A 498 32.61 -18.06 24.58
C LYS A 498 31.45 -17.34 23.88
N PRO A 499 30.24 -17.93 23.88
CA PRO A 499 29.07 -17.22 23.40
C PRO A 499 28.88 -15.88 24.11
N GLY A 500 28.54 -14.83 23.35
CA GLY A 500 28.40 -13.47 23.86
C GLY A 500 28.59 -12.40 22.79
N ASN A 501 28.30 -11.15 23.18
CA ASN A 501 28.48 -9.96 22.35
C ASN A 501 29.87 -9.36 22.61
N TYR A 502 30.54 -8.89 21.56
CA TYR A 502 31.89 -8.34 21.65
C TYR A 502 32.02 -7.07 20.83
N ILE A 503 32.75 -6.09 21.39
CA ILE A 503 33.05 -4.82 20.72
C ILE A 503 34.56 -4.63 20.70
N PHE A 504 35.12 -4.36 19.53
CA PHE A 504 36.52 -4.04 19.34
C PHE A 504 36.67 -2.67 18.67
N GLU A 505 37.62 -1.88 19.16
CA GLU A 505 37.94 -0.58 18.56
C GLU A 505 39.13 -0.72 17.60
N TRP A 506 39.04 -0.06 16.44
CA TRP A 506 40.15 0.08 15.51
C TRP A 506 40.55 1.55 15.38
N ASP A 507 41.83 1.82 15.62
CA ASP A 507 42.47 3.12 15.43
C ASP A 507 43.09 3.20 14.02
N GLY A 508 42.43 3.95 13.15
CA GLY A 508 42.79 4.21 11.77
C GLY A 508 43.90 5.25 11.58
N SER A 509 44.43 5.86 12.65
CA SER A 509 45.34 7.03 12.57
C SER A 509 46.58 6.80 11.69
N LYS A 510 47.09 5.56 11.67
CA LYS A 510 48.29 5.14 10.92
C LYS A 510 48.02 4.79 9.45
N TYR A 511 46.76 4.78 9.01
CA TYR A 511 46.35 4.39 7.67
C TYR A 511 45.86 5.62 6.87
N SER A 512 45.79 5.52 5.54
CA SER A 512 45.32 6.61 4.67
C SER A 512 43.79 6.68 4.63
N SER A 513 43.20 7.85 4.38
CA SER A 513 41.75 7.93 4.11
C SER A 513 41.37 7.02 2.95
N GLY A 514 40.21 6.37 3.03
CA GLY A 514 39.77 5.41 2.02
C GLY A 514 38.88 4.30 2.58
N MET A 515 38.51 3.37 1.69
CA MET A 515 37.70 2.21 2.03
C MET A 515 38.57 1.07 2.59
N TYR A 516 38.06 0.40 3.61
CA TYR A 516 38.65 -0.77 4.25
C TYR A 516 37.59 -1.84 4.41
N PHE A 517 38.03 -3.09 4.52
CA PHE A 517 37.17 -4.23 4.80
C PHE A 517 37.56 -4.87 6.11
N TYR A 518 36.60 -5.34 6.88
CA TYR A 518 36.85 -6.11 8.10
C TYR A 518 36.10 -7.43 8.03
N THR A 519 36.80 -8.50 8.37
CA THR A 519 36.28 -9.86 8.28
C THR A 519 36.31 -10.53 9.64
N LEU A 520 35.16 -11.00 10.08
CA LEU A 520 35.02 -11.91 11.21
C LEU A 520 35.02 -13.34 10.68
N GLN A 521 35.92 -14.16 11.20
CA GLN A 521 36.01 -15.57 10.87
C GLN A 521 35.97 -16.39 12.16
N THR A 522 35.09 -17.39 12.20
CA THR A 522 35.02 -18.42 13.24
C THR A 522 35.20 -19.80 12.61
N ASP A 523 35.11 -20.86 13.42
CA ASP A 523 35.15 -22.24 12.92
C ASP A 523 33.96 -22.60 11.99
N TYR A 524 32.87 -21.82 12.03
CA TYR A 524 31.62 -22.12 11.32
C TYR A 524 30.97 -20.90 10.61
N PHE A 525 31.56 -19.71 10.72
CA PHE A 525 31.00 -18.47 10.19
C PHE A 525 32.09 -17.59 9.58
N ILE A 526 31.80 -16.95 8.45
CA ILE A 526 32.64 -15.90 7.88
C ILE A 526 31.76 -14.79 7.31
N GLN A 527 31.99 -13.56 7.75
CA GLN A 527 31.31 -12.37 7.20
C GLN A 527 32.32 -11.24 7.04
N THR A 528 32.20 -10.50 5.93
CA THR A 528 33.04 -9.35 5.61
C THR A 528 32.16 -8.13 5.38
N ASN A 529 32.45 -7.03 6.08
CA ASN A 529 31.79 -5.74 5.91
C ASN A 529 32.82 -4.68 5.50
N LYS A 530 32.34 -3.52 5.01
CA LYS A 530 33.18 -2.37 4.59
C LYS A 530 33.06 -1.19 5.54
N MET A 531 34.11 -0.39 5.65
CA MET A 531 34.16 0.86 6.41
C MET A 531 35.00 1.93 5.70
N ILE A 532 34.75 3.21 5.98
CA ILE A 532 35.37 4.35 5.31
C ILE A 532 36.09 5.22 6.34
N LEU A 533 37.42 5.31 6.24
CA LEU A 533 38.24 6.23 7.04
C LEU A 533 38.29 7.60 6.35
N ILE A 534 37.93 8.65 7.07
CA ILE A 534 38.10 10.04 6.66
C ILE A 534 39.11 10.71 7.59
N LYS A 535 39.99 11.55 7.05
CA LYS A 535 40.96 12.34 7.84
C LYS A 535 40.61 13.81 7.75
#